data_AF-A0A941V6G0-F1
#
_entry.id   AF-A0A941V6G0-F1
#
_cell.length_a   1.000
_cell.length_b   1.000
_cell.length_c   1.000
_cell.angle_alpha   90.00
_cell.angle_beta   90.00
_cell.angle_gamma   90.00
#
_symmetry.space_group_name_H-M   'P 1'
#
loop_
_entity.id
_entity.type
_entity.pdbx_description
1 polymer ?
#
loop_
_entity_poly.entity_id
_entity_poly.type
_entity_poly.pdbx_seq_one_letter_code
_entity_poly.pdbx_strand_id
1 'polypeptide(L)'
;MRNFAPFNALLLQIQKLGLMYAASAMDGRERFNRFPKEGARPLLILWPFGPVALVYDMVDTEGEPMPVGMNPFAATGWMPDA
;
A
#
# COMPACT_ATOMS: atom_id res chain seq x y z
N MET A 1 7.14 -0.02 -2.50
CA MET A 1 7.33 1.27 -3.23
C MET A 1 7.93 1.20 -4.64
N ARG A 2 8.30 0.02 -5.18
CA ARG A 2 8.99 -0.13 -6.49
C ARG A 2 8.23 0.46 -7.71
N ASN A 3 6.94 0.76 -7.57
CA ASN A 3 6.05 1.23 -8.65
C ASN A 3 5.87 2.76 -8.69
N PHE A 4 6.45 3.53 -7.77
CA PHE A 4 6.35 4.99 -7.77
C PHE A 4 7.67 5.63 -8.21
N ALA A 5 7.57 6.74 -8.95
CA ALA A 5 8.72 7.60 -9.22
C ALA A 5 9.34 8.10 -7.89
N PRO A 6 10.66 8.33 -7.82
CA PRO A 6 11.35 8.66 -6.56
C PRO A 6 10.73 9.83 -5.77
N PHE A 7 10.28 10.88 -6.46
CA PHE A 7 9.62 12.01 -5.81
C PHE A 7 8.26 11.63 -5.20
N ASN A 8 7.45 10.81 -5.90
CA ASN A 8 6.20 10.29 -5.34
C ASN A 8 6.47 9.36 -4.15
N ALA A 9 7.53 8.56 -4.18
CA ALA A 9 7.91 7.73 -3.04
C ALA A 9 8.27 8.58 -1.80
N LEU A 10 9.00 9.68 -1.99
CA LEU A 10 9.31 10.64 -0.94
C LEU A 10 8.03 11.30 -0.39
N LEU A 11 7.16 11.82 -1.26
CA LEU A 11 5.88 12.43 -0.84
C LEU A 11 5.04 11.48 0.00
N LEU A 12 5.00 10.20 -0.38
CA LEU A 12 4.26 9.19 0.36
C LEU A 12 4.86 8.93 1.75
N GLN A 13 6.19 8.87 1.88
CA GLN A 13 6.83 8.69 3.19
C GLN A 13 6.63 9.90 4.12
N ILE A 14 6.59 11.11 3.58
CA ILE A 14 6.29 12.32 4.37
C ILE A 14 4.85 12.26 4.93
N GLN A 15 3.90 11.76 4.14
CA GLN A 15 2.49 11.67 4.55
C GLN A 15 2.24 10.51 5.52
N LYS A 16 2.89 9.36 5.33
CA LYS A 16 2.76 8.17 6.19
C LYS A 16 4.10 7.46 6.33
N LEU A 17 4.80 7.71 7.43
CA LEU A 17 6.07 7.06 7.73
C LEU A 17 5.89 5.55 7.87
N GLY A 18 6.80 4.78 7.28
CA GLY A 18 6.76 3.32 7.31
C GLY A 18 5.79 2.71 6.29
N LEU A 19 5.22 3.51 5.39
CA LEU A 19 4.43 2.99 4.28
C LEU A 19 5.27 2.03 3.42
N MET A 20 4.81 0.79 3.28
CA MET A 20 5.53 -0.24 2.52
C MET A 20 4.94 -0.40 1.10
N TYR A 21 3.61 -0.41 1.02
CA TYR A 21 2.89 -0.62 -0.22
C TYR A 21 1.68 0.32 -0.31
N ALA A 22 1.60 1.06 -1.41
CA ALA A 22 0.44 1.88 -1.74
C ALA A 22 -0.09 1.54 -3.13
N ALA A 23 -1.41 1.58 -3.27
CA ALA A 23 -2.12 1.33 -4.52
C ALA A 23 -3.32 2.27 -4.63
N SER A 24 -3.73 2.59 -5.86
CA SER A 24 -5.03 3.24 -6.07
C SER A 24 -6.15 2.28 -5.66
N ALA A 25 -7.34 2.81 -5.36
CA ALA A 25 -8.49 1.95 -5.05
C ALA A 25 -8.82 0.99 -6.20
N MET A 26 -8.61 1.44 -7.45
CA MET A 26 -8.79 0.62 -8.65
C MET A 26 -7.76 -0.52 -8.72
N ASP A 27 -6.46 -0.20 -8.55
CA ASP A 27 -5.40 -1.21 -8.57
C ASP A 27 -5.56 -2.23 -7.43
N GLY A 28 -5.95 -1.75 -6.24
CA GLY A 28 -6.28 -2.60 -5.09
C GLY A 28 -7.41 -3.58 -5.37
N ARG A 29 -8.48 -3.10 -6.02
CA ARG A 29 -9.63 -3.92 -6.41
C ARG A 29 -9.26 -4.93 -7.49
N GLU A 30 -8.63 -4.49 -8.58
CA GLU A 30 -8.36 -5.33 -9.75
C GLU A 30 -7.31 -6.40 -9.48
N ARG A 31 -6.29 -6.10 -8.65
CA ARG A 31 -5.17 -7.02 -8.43
C ARG A 31 -5.28 -7.85 -7.17
N PHE A 32 -5.99 -7.35 -6.16
CA PHE A 32 -6.05 -7.99 -4.84
C PHE A 32 -7.47 -8.21 -4.33
N ASN A 33 -8.51 -7.78 -5.06
CA ASN A 33 -9.90 -7.79 -4.58
C ASN A 33 -10.03 -7.13 -3.20
N ARG A 34 -9.35 -5.99 -3.02
CA ARG A 34 -9.36 -5.20 -1.79
C ARG A 34 -9.90 -3.80 -2.01
N PHE A 35 -10.54 -3.26 -0.97
CA PHE A 35 -11.20 -1.96 -0.95
C PHE A 35 -10.68 -1.14 0.23
N PRO A 36 -10.53 0.19 0.12
CA PRO A 36 -10.23 1.03 1.28
C PRO A 36 -11.28 0.84 2.38
N LYS A 37 -10.83 0.69 3.63
CA LYS A 37 -11.73 0.64 4.79
C LYS A 37 -12.52 1.94 4.92
N GLU A 38 -13.67 1.87 5.58
CA GLU A 38 -14.40 3.09 5.94
C GLU A 38 -13.52 4.03 6.78
N GLY A 39 -13.43 5.30 6.37
CA GLY A 39 -12.59 6.30 7.02
C GLY A 39 -11.08 6.19 6.71
N ALA A 40 -10.66 5.28 5.81
CA ALA A 40 -9.28 5.22 5.36
C ALA A 40 -8.84 6.56 4.74
N ARG A 41 -7.72 7.10 5.21
CA ARG A 41 -7.19 8.39 4.73
C ARG A 41 -6.39 8.16 3.44
N PRO A 42 -6.79 8.75 2.31
CA PRO A 42 -6.02 8.63 1.08
C PRO A 42 -4.73 9.45 1.17
N LEU A 43 -3.69 8.99 0.47
CA LEU A 43 -2.39 9.63 0.31
C LEU A 43 -2.29 10.21 -1.11
N LEU A 44 -1.67 11.38 -1.22
CA LEU A 44 -1.51 12.11 -2.49
C LEU A 44 -0.21 11.74 -3.19
N ILE A 45 -0.29 11.58 -4.51
CA ILE A 45 0.86 11.49 -5.41
C ILE A 45 0.70 12.49 -6.56
N LEU A 46 1.81 12.90 -7.17
CA LEU A 46 1.77 13.60 -8.45
C LEU A 46 1.37 12.63 -9.57
N TRP A 47 0.51 13.10 -10.48
CA TRP A 47 0.05 12.33 -11.63
C TRP A 47 0.56 12.96 -12.94
N PRO A 48 1.16 12.19 -13.86
CA PRO A 48 1.59 12.74 -15.14
C PRO A 48 0.43 13.42 -15.89
N PHE A 49 0.63 14.67 -16.31
CA PHE A 49 -0.36 15.47 -17.03
C PHE A 49 -1.69 15.70 -16.29
N GLY A 50 -1.75 15.43 -14.99
CA GLY A 50 -2.87 15.76 -14.11
C GLY A 50 -2.38 16.49 -12.86
N PRO A 51 -3.30 16.98 -12.02
CA PRO A 51 -2.92 17.69 -10.81
C PRO A 51 -2.32 16.76 -9.76
N VAL A 52 -3.07 15.73 -9.34
CA VAL A 52 -2.70 14.74 -8.31
C VAL A 52 -3.56 13.48 -8.48
N ALA A 53 -3.12 12.37 -7.87
CA ALA A 53 -3.94 11.17 -7.70
C ALA A 53 -3.91 10.68 -6.25
N LEU A 54 -4.90 9.85 -5.89
CA LEU A 54 -5.03 9.26 -4.56
C LEU A 54 -4.63 7.79 -4.55
N VAL A 55 -3.89 7.40 -3.54
CA VAL A 55 -3.53 6.01 -3.24
C VAL A 55 -3.79 5.70 -1.77
N TYR A 56 -3.89 4.44 -1.45
CA TYR A 56 -4.16 3.94 -0.11
C TYR A 56 -3.03 3.01 0.30
N ASP A 57 -2.69 3.02 1.59
CA ASP A 57 -1.88 1.96 2.17
C ASP A 57 -2.68 0.66 2.15
N MET A 58 -2.06 -0.44 1.74
CA MET A 58 -2.74 -1.73 1.71
C MET A 58 -3.17 -2.21 3.09
N VAL A 59 -2.53 -1.78 4.18
CA VAL A 59 -2.99 -2.12 5.54
C VAL A 59 -4.32 -1.43 5.91
N ASP A 60 -4.63 -0.31 5.25
CA ASP A 60 -5.86 0.46 5.42
C ASP A 60 -6.97 -0.02 4.44
N THR A 61 -6.75 -1.14 3.75
CA THR A 61 -7.75 -1.79 2.91
C THR A 61 -8.31 -3.03 3.59
N GLU A 62 -9.45 -3.53 3.12
CA GLU A 62 -10.15 -4.75 3.53
C GLU A 62 -10.51 -5.60 2.31
N GLY A 63 -10.86 -6.88 2.52
CA GLY A 63 -11.08 -7.87 1.46
C GLY A 63 -10.17 -9.09 1.59
N GLU A 64 -9.81 -9.70 0.46
CA GLU A 64 -9.04 -10.96 0.40
C GLU A 64 -7.68 -10.89 1.10
N PRO A 65 -7.23 -11.95 1.81
CA PRO A 65 -5.97 -11.94 2.55
C PRO A 65 -4.79 -11.38 1.73
N MET A 66 -3.95 -10.58 2.40
CA MET A 66 -2.80 -9.96 1.74
C MET A 66 -1.85 -11.05 1.20
N PRO A 67 -1.34 -10.93 -0.03
CA PRO A 67 -0.39 -11.89 -0.58
C PRO A 67 0.82 -12.10 0.31
N VAL A 68 1.23 -13.37 0.44
CA VAL A 68 2.46 -13.74 1.17
C VAL A 68 3.66 -13.06 0.50
N GLY A 69 4.53 -12.45 1.30
CA GLY A 69 5.72 -11.76 0.83
C GLY A 69 5.55 -10.27 0.50
N MET A 70 4.37 -9.67 0.72
CA MET A 70 4.23 -8.21 0.58
C MET A 70 4.94 -7.45 1.71
N ASN A 71 4.97 -8.02 2.91
CA ASN A 71 5.74 -7.49 4.03
C ASN A 71 7.21 -7.97 3.90
N PRO A 72 8.19 -7.08 3.63
CA PRO A 72 9.60 -7.46 3.51
C PRO A 72 10.20 -7.92 4.86
N PHE A 73 9.52 -7.66 5.97
CA PHE A 73 9.91 -8.08 7.31
C PHE A 73 9.10 -9.29 7.81
N ALA A 74 8.32 -9.94 6.95
CA ALA A 74 7.63 -11.16 7.33
C ALA A 74 8.65 -12.25 7.69
N ALA A 75 8.73 -12.59 8.98
CA ALA A 75 9.51 -13.73 9.44
C ALA A 75 8.73 -15.02 9.19
N THR A 76 9.40 -16.01 8.61
CA THR A 76 8.87 -17.37 8.46
C THR A 76 9.80 -18.33 9.19
N GLY A 77 9.24 -19.33 9.85
CA GLY A 77 10.00 -20.29 10.62
C GLY A 77 9.09 -21.23 11.40
N TRP A 78 9.57 -22.43 11.64
CA TRP A 78 8.92 -23.38 12.53
C TRP A 78 9.38 -23.07 13.96
N MET A 79 8.44 -22.83 14.88
CA MET A 79 8.74 -22.78 16.31
C MET A 79 8.58 -24.20 16.87
N PRO A 80 9.63 -24.79 17.46
CA PRO A 80 9.46 -26.02 18.24
C PRO A 80 8.57 -25.75 19.44
N ASP A 81 7.69 -26.70 19.75
CA ASP A 81 6.98 -26.69 21.03
C ASP A 81 8.01 -26.79 22.17
N ALA A 82 7.84 -25.92 23.18
CA ALA A 82 8.75 -25.77 24.32
C ALA A 82 8.72 -26.96 25.30
#